data_AF-A0A376EFR7-F1
#
_entry.id   AF-A0A376EFR7-F1
#
_cell.length_a   1.000
_cell.length_b   1.000
_cell.length_c   1.000
_cell.angle_alpha   90.00
_cell.angle_beta   90.00
_cell.angle_gamma   90.00
#
_symmetry.space_group_name_H-M   'P 1'
#
loop_
_entity.id
_entity.type
_entity.pdbx_description
1 polymer ?
#
loop_
_entity_poly.entity_id
_entity_poly.type
_entity_poly.pdbx_seq_one_letter_code
_entity_poly.pdbx_strand_id
1 'polypeptide(L)'
;METNAYNQKLNRYVLADQIVYTGFSSFKDAEECAGKKGGNLVEVSFKDGNDNPQITNEAGLIEKKLHYYVYAGDEYKFIHSSDPGFRKYADELQKIKANRDKTSPDERYFASFEIENIEDPIIVIKNDHFESVTSRERSKYLKHAEVYELGVSLPKS
;
A
#
# COMPACT_ATOMS: atom_id res chain seq x y z
N MET A 1 -5.94 21.36 3.74
CA MET A 1 -5.46 19.98 3.94
C MET A 1 -6.42 19.32 4.91
N GLU A 2 -6.92 18.12 4.61
CA GLU A 2 -7.89 17.41 5.46
C GLU A 2 -7.22 16.23 6.17
N THR A 3 -7.36 16.16 7.48
CA THR A 3 -6.95 15.04 8.34
C THR A 3 -8.19 14.24 8.76
N ASN A 4 -8.08 12.91 8.80
CA ASN A 4 -9.14 12.06 9.35
C ASN A 4 -9.13 12.08 10.90
N ALA A 5 -10.04 11.33 11.52
CA ALA A 5 -10.17 11.21 12.98
C ALA A 5 -8.91 10.67 13.70
N TYR A 6 -7.89 10.24 12.95
CA TYR A 6 -6.62 9.67 13.43
C TYR A 6 -5.39 10.52 13.07
N ASN A 7 -5.58 11.79 12.65
CA ASN A 7 -4.49 12.67 12.17
C ASN A 7 -3.74 12.13 10.93
N GLN A 8 -4.30 11.13 10.25
CA GLN A 8 -3.72 10.57 9.04
C GLN A 8 -4.01 11.49 7.86
N LYS A 9 -2.98 11.82 7.08
CA LYS A 9 -3.11 12.58 5.84
C LYS A 9 -3.70 11.67 4.78
N LEU A 10 -4.94 11.96 4.37
CA LEU A 10 -5.55 11.26 3.24
C LEU A 10 -5.13 11.91 1.93
N ASN A 11 -4.91 11.10 0.90
CA ASN A 11 -4.72 11.58 -0.45
C ASN A 11 -6.08 12.02 -1.00
N ARG A 12 -6.13 13.16 -1.70
CA ARG A 12 -7.36 13.72 -2.26
C ARG A 12 -7.23 13.85 -3.77
N TYR A 13 -8.09 13.14 -4.50
CA TYR A 13 -8.15 13.15 -5.95
C TYR A 13 -9.44 13.78 -6.43
N VAL A 14 -9.34 14.62 -7.45
CA VAL A 14 -10.47 15.32 -8.04
C VAL A 14 -10.76 14.67 -9.40
N LEU A 15 -11.77 13.80 -9.45
CA LEU A 15 -12.24 13.17 -10.69
C LEU A 15 -13.25 14.08 -11.39
N ALA A 16 -13.89 13.68 -12.48
CA ALA A 16 -14.79 14.56 -13.22
C ALA A 16 -15.98 15.05 -12.37
N ASP A 17 -16.66 14.13 -11.71
CA ASP A 17 -17.94 14.30 -10.99
C ASP A 17 -17.83 14.13 -9.46
N GLN A 18 -16.71 13.62 -8.98
CA GLN A 18 -16.52 13.28 -7.57
C GLN A 18 -15.12 13.59 -7.06
N ILE A 19 -14.99 13.67 -5.75
CA ILE A 19 -13.73 13.74 -5.02
C ILE A 19 -13.53 12.38 -4.37
N VAL A 20 -12.35 11.78 -4.57
CA VAL A 20 -12.00 10.51 -3.93
C VAL A 20 -10.89 10.75 -2.93
N TYR A 21 -11.08 10.25 -1.71
CA TYR A 21 -10.04 10.20 -0.69
C TYR A 21 -9.47 8.79 -0.60
N THR A 22 -8.15 8.64 -0.53
CA THR A 22 -7.47 7.34 -0.31
C THR A 22 -6.39 7.45 0.78
N GLY A 23 -5.61 6.39 1.00
CA GLY A 23 -4.57 6.36 2.03
C GLY A 23 -5.07 5.91 3.42
N PHE A 24 -6.17 5.16 3.46
CA PHE A 24 -6.70 4.62 4.73
C PHE A 24 -5.81 3.48 5.26
N SER A 25 -5.58 3.44 6.58
CA SER A 25 -4.84 2.36 7.25
C SER A 25 -5.63 1.05 7.38
N SER A 26 -6.95 1.10 7.26
CA SER A 26 -7.81 -0.08 7.36
C SER A 26 -9.14 0.14 6.65
N PHE A 27 -9.86 -0.97 6.39
CA PHE A 27 -11.21 -0.93 5.85
C PHE A 27 -12.17 -0.13 6.76
N LYS A 28 -12.03 -0.32 8.07
CA LYS A 28 -12.84 0.35 9.08
C LYS A 28 -12.64 1.87 9.05
N ASP A 29 -11.42 2.33 8.87
CA ASP A 29 -11.13 3.78 8.79
C ASP A 29 -11.82 4.44 7.60
N ALA A 30 -11.87 3.73 6.46
CA ALA A 30 -12.61 4.17 5.28
C ALA A 30 -14.12 4.17 5.53
N GLU A 31 -14.68 3.11 6.14
CA GLU A 31 -16.11 3.04 6.51
C GLU A 31 -16.51 4.21 7.41
N GLU A 32 -15.73 4.47 8.46
CA GLU A 32 -16.00 5.58 9.37
C GLU A 32 -15.92 6.94 8.66
N CYS A 33 -14.95 7.10 7.76
CA CYS A 33 -14.80 8.33 6.97
C CYS A 33 -15.99 8.54 6.03
N ALA A 34 -16.43 7.49 5.33
CA ALA A 34 -17.62 7.51 4.48
C ALA A 34 -18.85 7.91 5.28
N GLY A 35 -19.09 7.29 6.44
CA GLY A 35 -20.21 7.64 7.31
C GLY A 35 -20.17 9.08 7.83
N LYS A 36 -18.99 9.58 8.23
CA LYS A 36 -18.81 10.95 8.75
C LYS A 36 -18.98 12.02 7.66
N LYS A 37 -18.52 11.75 6.43
CA LYS A 37 -18.56 12.71 5.32
C LYS A 37 -19.80 12.55 4.42
N GLY A 38 -20.64 11.55 4.64
CA GLY A 38 -21.77 11.22 3.77
C GLY A 38 -21.33 10.71 2.38
N GLY A 39 -20.19 10.01 2.34
CA GLY A 39 -19.62 9.44 1.12
C GLY A 39 -19.91 7.97 0.95
N ASN A 40 -19.42 7.41 -0.17
CA ASN A 40 -19.51 5.99 -0.49
C ASN A 40 -18.12 5.35 -0.50
N LEU A 41 -18.02 4.09 -0.08
CA LEU A 41 -16.82 3.31 -0.32
C LEU A 41 -16.68 3.02 -1.81
N VAL A 42 -15.48 3.26 -2.32
CA VAL A 42 -15.10 2.93 -3.70
C VAL A 42 -13.76 2.25 -3.68
N GLU A 43 -13.50 1.41 -4.68
CA GLU A 43 -12.17 0.92 -4.95
C GLU A 43 -11.57 1.75 -6.09
N VAL A 44 -10.29 2.08 -5.97
CA VAL A 44 -9.53 2.74 -7.03
C VAL A 44 -8.30 1.93 -7.39
N SER A 45 -7.87 2.08 -8.64
CA SER A 45 -6.66 1.46 -9.17
C SER A 45 -5.68 2.47 -9.74
N PHE A 46 -4.40 2.15 -9.63
CA PHE A 46 -3.26 2.84 -10.23
C PHE A 46 -2.52 1.80 -11.08
N LYS A 47 -2.65 1.89 -12.40
CA LYS A 47 -2.15 0.87 -13.35
C LYS A 47 -1.20 1.43 -14.41
N ASP A 48 -1.12 2.75 -14.54
CA ASP A 48 -0.31 3.45 -15.54
C ASP A 48 1.11 3.76 -15.04
N GLY A 49 1.48 3.27 -13.86
CA GLY A 49 2.74 3.63 -13.20
C GLY A 49 2.76 5.08 -12.72
N ASN A 50 1.59 5.68 -12.48
CA ASN A 50 1.44 7.06 -12.06
C ASN A 50 0.33 7.19 -10.99
N ASP A 51 0.30 8.34 -10.29
CA ASP A 51 -0.66 8.62 -9.23
C ASP A 51 -2.00 9.15 -9.79
N ASN A 52 -2.59 8.42 -10.73
CA ASN A 52 -3.84 8.75 -11.43
C ASN A 52 -4.93 7.71 -11.15
N PRO A 53 -5.67 7.80 -10.05
CA PRO A 53 -6.60 6.75 -9.67
C PRO A 53 -7.79 6.63 -10.64
N GLN A 54 -8.16 5.40 -10.95
CA GLN A 54 -9.37 5.05 -11.70
C GLN A 54 -10.30 4.24 -10.79
N ILE A 55 -11.57 4.63 -10.70
CA ILE A 55 -12.56 3.84 -9.94
C ILE A 55 -12.73 2.48 -10.62
N THR A 56 -12.70 1.42 -9.82
CA THR A 56 -12.84 0.04 -10.29
C THR A 56 -13.46 -0.84 -9.20
N ASN A 57 -13.66 -2.12 -9.52
CA ASN A 57 -14.08 -3.18 -8.60
C ASN A 57 -13.32 -4.49 -8.84
N GLU A 58 -12.22 -4.45 -9.60
CA GLU A 58 -11.51 -5.62 -10.08
C GLU A 58 -10.82 -6.43 -8.98
N ALA A 59 -10.23 -5.76 -7.97
CA ALA A 59 -9.58 -6.44 -6.85
C ALA A 59 -10.59 -6.92 -5.79
N GLY A 60 -11.82 -6.41 -5.80
CA GLY A 60 -12.87 -6.77 -4.86
C GLY A 60 -12.51 -6.40 -3.42
N LEU A 61 -11.86 -5.24 -3.23
CA LEU A 61 -11.39 -4.80 -1.91
C LEU A 61 -12.53 -4.71 -0.89
N ILE A 62 -13.68 -4.19 -1.33
CA ILE A 62 -14.85 -4.00 -0.47
C ILE A 62 -15.41 -5.34 0.00
N GLU A 63 -15.58 -6.30 -0.90
CA GLU A 63 -16.09 -7.64 -0.59
C GLU A 63 -15.13 -8.40 0.34
N LYS A 64 -13.83 -8.25 0.11
CA LYS A 64 -12.76 -8.87 0.91
C LYS A 64 -12.46 -8.14 2.22
N LYS A 65 -13.07 -6.96 2.44
CA LYS A 65 -12.77 -6.05 3.56
C LYS A 65 -11.29 -5.69 3.66
N LEU A 66 -10.65 -5.51 2.51
CA LEU A 66 -9.27 -5.08 2.36
C LEU A 66 -9.24 -3.58 2.07
N HIS A 67 -8.13 -2.92 2.41
CA HIS A 67 -7.93 -1.50 2.12
C HIS A 67 -6.84 -1.25 1.07
N TYR A 68 -6.05 -2.27 0.76
CA TYR A 68 -4.90 -2.20 -0.11
C TYR A 68 -4.61 -3.56 -0.73
N TYR A 69 -4.26 -3.58 -2.01
CA TYR A 69 -3.82 -4.78 -2.73
C TYR A 69 -2.92 -4.38 -3.90
N VAL A 70 -1.98 -5.25 -4.26
CA VAL A 70 -1.14 -5.08 -5.46
C VAL A 70 -1.08 -6.39 -6.21
N TYR A 71 -1.26 -6.30 -7.52
CA TYR A 71 -1.03 -7.39 -8.45
C TYR A 71 0.11 -7.01 -9.40
N ALA A 72 1.11 -7.88 -9.56
CA ALA A 72 2.20 -7.64 -10.51
C ALA A 72 2.63 -8.90 -11.26
N GLY A 73 1.73 -9.87 -11.39
CA GLY A 73 2.01 -11.24 -11.83
C GLY A 73 1.98 -12.24 -10.67
N ASP A 74 1.76 -13.52 -11.01
CA ASP A 74 1.59 -14.60 -10.02
C ASP A 74 2.89 -14.93 -9.27
N GLU A 75 4.04 -14.53 -9.84
CA GLU A 75 5.34 -14.67 -9.19
C GLU A 75 5.54 -13.66 -8.05
N TYR A 76 4.77 -12.57 -8.01
CA TYR A 76 4.93 -11.49 -7.03
C TYR A 76 3.90 -11.58 -5.90
N LYS A 77 4.35 -11.32 -4.67
CA LYS A 77 3.49 -11.13 -3.50
C LYS A 77 3.88 -9.85 -2.78
N PHE A 78 2.89 -9.02 -2.48
CA PHE A 78 3.05 -7.77 -1.75
C PHE A 78 2.40 -7.92 -0.38
N ILE A 79 3.20 -7.84 0.67
CA ILE A 79 2.74 -8.03 2.05
C ILE A 79 2.78 -6.67 2.73
N HIS A 80 1.59 -6.12 2.97
CA HIS A 80 1.42 -4.82 3.61
C HIS A 80 1.66 -4.91 5.12
N SER A 81 2.09 -3.81 5.74
CA SER A 81 2.36 -3.69 7.19
C SER A 81 1.23 -4.17 8.11
N SER A 82 -0.02 -4.03 7.65
CA SER A 82 -1.24 -4.47 8.33
C SER A 82 -1.54 -5.96 8.21
N ASP A 83 -0.87 -6.67 7.30
CA ASP A 83 -1.12 -8.08 7.04
C ASP A 83 -0.52 -8.93 8.18
N PRO A 84 -1.24 -9.94 8.71
CA PRO A 84 -0.72 -10.85 9.73
C PRO A 84 0.63 -11.49 9.36
N GLY A 85 0.87 -11.73 8.07
CA GLY A 85 2.12 -12.29 7.55
C GLY A 85 3.31 -11.34 7.63
N PHE A 86 3.08 -10.03 7.75
CA PHE A 86 4.14 -9.02 7.72
C PHE A 86 5.16 -9.22 8.82
N ARG A 87 4.71 -9.45 10.07
CA ARG A 87 5.62 -9.61 11.21
C ARG A 87 6.56 -10.80 11.06
N LYS A 88 6.05 -11.93 10.54
CA LYS A 88 6.85 -13.12 10.29
C LYS A 88 7.95 -12.84 9.27
N TYR A 89 7.61 -12.18 8.17
CA TYR A 89 8.60 -11.81 7.14
C TYR A 89 9.57 -10.74 7.65
N ALA A 90 9.10 -9.75 8.41
CA ALA A 90 9.96 -8.74 9.03
C ALA A 90 11.02 -9.39 9.95
N ASP A 91 10.61 -10.37 10.77
CA ASP A 91 11.54 -11.13 11.63
C ASP A 91 12.55 -11.94 10.79
N GLU A 92 12.13 -12.55 9.68
CA GLU A 92 13.01 -13.25 8.74
C GLU A 92 14.02 -12.29 8.07
N LEU A 93 13.57 -11.10 7.68
CA LEU A 93 14.45 -10.06 7.11
C LEU A 93 15.49 -9.58 8.12
N GLN A 94 15.12 -9.39 9.38
CA GLN A 94 16.07 -9.06 10.45
C GLN A 94 17.12 -10.16 10.64
N LYS A 95 16.73 -11.44 10.58
CA LYS A 95 17.67 -12.57 10.66
C LYS A 95 18.63 -12.62 9.47
N ILE A 96 18.13 -12.39 8.25
CA ILE A 96 18.96 -12.31 7.04
C ILE A 96 19.96 -11.15 7.18
N LYS A 97 19.52 -9.98 7.66
CA LYS A 97 20.36 -8.81 7.92
C LYS A 97 21.46 -9.11 8.95
N ALA A 98 21.10 -9.70 10.09
CA ALA A 98 22.06 -10.07 11.14
C ALA A 98 23.11 -11.10 10.69
N ASN A 99 22.77 -11.97 9.74
CA ASN A 99 23.73 -12.90 9.14
C ASN A 99 24.65 -12.21 8.12
N ARG A 100 24.16 -11.21 7.37
CA ARG A 100 24.98 -10.40 6.43
C ARG A 100 25.87 -9.38 7.13
N ASP A 101 25.48 -8.91 8.31
CA ASP A 101 26.34 -8.04 9.15
C ASP A 101 27.60 -8.74 9.66
N LYS A 102 27.71 -10.06 9.48
CA LYS A 102 28.92 -10.85 9.72
C LYS A 102 29.85 -10.91 8.50
N THR A 103 29.46 -10.33 7.35
CA THR A 103 30.30 -10.27 6.14
C THR A 103 31.04 -8.93 6.04
N SER A 104 32.18 -8.93 5.34
CA SER A 104 33.14 -7.81 5.31
C SER A 104 32.53 -6.47 4.87
N PRO A 105 33.09 -5.32 5.29
CA PRO A 105 32.55 -3.97 5.04
C PRO A 105 32.13 -3.67 3.59
N ASP A 106 32.79 -4.29 2.61
CA ASP A 106 32.52 -4.08 1.17
C ASP A 106 31.19 -4.68 0.69
N GLU A 107 30.64 -5.70 1.38
CA GLU A 107 29.34 -6.30 1.03
C GLU A 107 28.14 -5.58 1.65
N ARG A 108 28.38 -4.73 2.66
CA ARG A 108 27.33 -3.95 3.35
C ARG A 108 26.69 -2.88 2.44
N TYR A 109 27.40 -2.43 1.41
CA TYR A 109 26.95 -1.36 0.51
C TYR A 109 25.75 -1.73 -0.37
N PHE A 110 25.44 -3.01 -0.55
CA PHE A 110 24.34 -3.47 -1.42
C PHE A 110 23.02 -3.78 -0.68
N ALA A 111 22.95 -3.62 0.64
CA ALA A 111 21.81 -4.12 1.43
C ALA A 111 21.37 -3.19 2.58
N SER A 112 21.33 -1.87 2.37
CA SER A 112 20.70 -0.93 3.30
C SER A 112 19.17 -1.06 3.25
N PHE A 113 18.66 -2.16 3.80
CA PHE A 113 17.24 -2.34 4.08
C PHE A 113 16.92 -1.67 5.42
N GLU A 114 16.40 -0.45 5.36
CA GLU A 114 15.88 0.28 6.54
C GLU A 114 14.36 0.33 6.47
N ILE A 115 13.71 -0.77 6.84
CA ILE A 115 12.24 -0.83 7.03
C ILE A 115 11.78 0.24 8.02
N GLU A 116 12.61 0.55 9.02
CA GLU A 116 12.32 1.50 10.10
C GLU A 116 12.08 2.94 9.62
N ASN A 117 12.63 3.31 8.46
CA ASN A 117 12.50 4.67 7.91
C ASN A 117 11.48 4.77 6.77
N ILE A 118 10.80 3.67 6.43
CA ILE A 118 9.81 3.64 5.34
C ILE A 118 8.41 3.81 5.93
N GLU A 119 7.77 4.91 5.59
CA GLU A 119 6.34 5.12 5.88
C GLU A 119 5.51 4.10 5.10
N ASP A 120 4.63 3.41 5.82
CA ASP A 120 3.77 2.34 5.32
C ASP A 120 4.49 1.26 4.49
N PRO A 121 5.35 0.45 5.15
CA PRO A 121 6.23 -0.48 4.47
C PRO A 121 5.48 -1.69 3.88
N ILE A 122 5.96 -2.12 2.72
CA ILE A 122 5.45 -3.29 1.99
C ILE A 122 6.62 -4.18 1.63
N ILE A 123 6.52 -5.46 2.00
CA ILE A 123 7.50 -6.48 1.64
C ILE A 123 7.12 -7.04 0.27
N VAL A 124 8.08 -7.05 -0.65
CA VAL A 124 7.92 -7.63 -1.99
C VAL A 124 8.65 -8.97 -2.04
N ILE A 125 7.89 -10.02 -2.33
CA ILE A 125 8.38 -11.38 -2.54
C ILE A 125 8.23 -11.71 -4.02
N LYS A 126 9.27 -12.28 -4.62
CA LYS A 126 9.27 -12.78 -5.99
C LYS A 126 9.66 -14.26 -5.99
N ASN A 127 8.84 -15.14 -6.58
CA ASN A 127 9.06 -16.59 -6.59
C ASN A 127 9.36 -17.16 -5.19
N ASP A 128 8.59 -16.77 -4.18
CA ASP A 128 8.77 -17.15 -2.77
C ASP A 128 10.11 -16.71 -2.13
N HIS A 129 10.86 -15.85 -2.80
CA HIS A 129 12.08 -15.25 -2.29
C HIS A 129 11.89 -13.75 -2.03
N PHE A 130 12.53 -13.25 -0.97
CA PHE A 130 12.55 -11.81 -0.72
C PHE A 130 13.23 -11.06 -1.87
N GLU A 131 12.53 -10.07 -2.43
CA GLU A 131 13.03 -9.22 -3.51
C GLU A 131 13.45 -7.85 -2.94
N SER A 132 12.51 -7.15 -2.28
CA SER A 132 12.74 -5.78 -1.80
C SER A 132 11.71 -5.33 -0.76
N VAL A 133 11.93 -4.14 -0.18
CA VAL A 133 10.94 -3.43 0.60
C VAL A 133 10.60 -2.13 -0.12
N THR A 134 9.32 -1.84 -0.27
CA THR A 134 8.78 -0.61 -0.86
C THR A 134 7.79 0.05 0.10
N SER A 135 7.13 1.11 -0.33
CA SER A 135 5.98 1.71 0.38
C SER A 135 4.73 1.66 -0.48
N ARG A 136 3.57 1.88 0.16
CA ARG A 136 2.29 2.05 -0.55
C ARG A 136 2.41 3.06 -1.69
N GLU A 137 2.92 4.25 -1.41
CA GLU A 137 3.06 5.30 -2.42
C GLU A 137 4.03 4.92 -3.54
N ARG A 138 5.18 4.30 -3.21
CA ARG A 138 6.16 3.89 -4.22
C ARG A 138 5.66 2.75 -5.11
N SER A 139 4.78 1.90 -4.61
CA SER A 139 4.20 0.79 -5.37
C SER A 139 3.44 1.26 -6.61
N LYS A 140 2.78 2.43 -6.56
CA LYS A 140 2.00 3.03 -7.67
C LYS A 140 2.85 3.33 -8.90
N TYR A 141 4.16 3.52 -8.71
CA TYR A 141 5.11 3.86 -9.79
C TYR A 141 5.80 2.62 -10.37
N LEU A 142 5.51 1.41 -9.87
CA LEU A 142 5.99 0.18 -10.45
C LEU A 142 5.19 -0.11 -11.73
N LYS A 143 5.78 0.13 -12.90
CA LYS A 143 5.10 0.02 -14.22
C LYS A 143 4.43 -1.32 -14.54
N HIS A 144 4.78 -2.37 -13.82
CA HIS A 144 4.24 -3.73 -14.00
C HIS A 144 3.28 -4.11 -12.86
N ALA A 145 3.01 -3.21 -11.92
CA ALA A 145 2.11 -3.43 -10.81
C ALA A 145 0.81 -2.66 -11.02
N GLU A 146 -0.28 -3.36 -10.77
CA GLU A 146 -1.62 -2.81 -10.61
C GLU A 146 -1.87 -2.65 -9.12
N VAL A 147 -1.90 -1.40 -8.67
CA VAL A 147 -2.13 -1.07 -7.26
C VAL A 147 -3.59 -0.73 -7.06
N TYR A 148 -4.20 -1.31 -6.04
CA TYR A 148 -5.59 -1.10 -5.68
C TYR A 148 -5.67 -0.54 -4.26
N GLU A 149 -6.41 0.55 -4.09
CA GLU A 149 -6.66 1.18 -2.80
C GLU A 149 -8.15 1.31 -2.55
N LEU A 150 -8.55 1.14 -1.29
CA LEU A 150 -9.88 1.53 -0.86
C LEU A 150 -9.92 3.05 -0.72
N GLY A 151 -11.01 3.63 -1.22
CA GLY A 151 -11.27 5.05 -1.19
C GLY A 151 -12.66 5.38 -0.65
N VAL A 152 -12.87 6.66 -0.37
CA VAL A 152 -14.18 7.25 -0.07
C VAL A 152 -14.47 8.31 -1.11
N SER A 153 -15.57 8.13 -1.86
CA SER A 153 -16.03 9.11 -2.83
C SER A 153 -17.07 10.06 -2.23
N LEU A 154 -16.96 11.33 -2.61
CA LEU A 154 -17.95 12.38 -2.35
C LEU A 154 -18.36 13.02 -3.68
N PRO A 155 -19.64 13.34 -3.89
CA PRO A 155 -20.05 14.13 -5.04
C PRO A 155 -19.36 15.50 -5.00
N LYS A 156 -18.98 16.01 -6.18
CA LYS A 156 -18.58 17.41 -6.29
C LYS A 156 -19.81 18.30 -6.10
N SER A 157 -19.73 19.22 -5.14
CA SER A 157 -20.65 20.36 -5.02
C SER A 157 -20.49 21.34 -6.18
#